data_AF-A0A7W2BJH5-F1
#
_entry.id   AF-A0A7W2BJH5-F1
#
_cell.length_a   1.000
_cell.length_b   1.000
_cell.length_c   1.000
_cell.angle_alpha   90.00
_cell.angle_beta   90.00
_cell.angle_gamma   90.00
#
_symmetry.space_group_name_H-M   'P 1'
#
loop_
_entity.id
_entity.type
_entity.pdbx_description
1 polymer ?
#
loop_
_entity_poly.entity_id
_entity_poly.type
_entity_poly.pdbx_seq_one_letter_code
_entity_poly.pdbx_strand_id
1 'polypeptide(L)' 'MMNPDESIQILVPVKVRRQNGRPKIMPPATYLPSEDRTQDPHILRAIGRAWACRRRSDGASFSIA' A
#
# COMPACT_ATOMS: atom_id res chain seq x y z
N MET A 1 15.54 -17.98 -1.69
CA MET A 1 15.10 -18.01 -0.28
C MET A 1 15.87 -16.88 0.42
N MET A 2 15.20 -15.93 1.07
CA MET A 2 15.87 -14.84 1.81
C MET A 2 16.36 -15.34 3.18
N ASN A 3 17.59 -14.98 3.56
CA ASN A 3 18.15 -15.27 4.88
C ASN A 3 17.47 -14.38 5.94
N PRO A 4 17.05 -14.91 7.09
CA PRO A 4 16.32 -14.14 8.11
C PRO A 4 17.13 -12.98 8.72
N ASP A 5 18.47 -13.09 8.72
CA ASP A 5 19.39 -12.04 9.21
C ASP A 5 19.44 -10.78 8.33
N GLU A 6 18.93 -10.84 7.10
CA GLU A 6 18.96 -9.71 6.17
C GLU A 6 17.70 -8.81 6.29
N SER A 7 16.74 -9.21 7.13
CA SER A 7 15.43 -8.54 7.27
C SER A 7 15.30 -7.78 8.59
N ILE A 8 14.99 -6.49 8.52
CA ILE A 8 14.73 -5.66 9.71
C ILE A 8 13.27 -5.87 10.15
N GLN A 9 13.07 -6.39 11.37
CA GLN A 9 11.75 -6.53 11.98
C GLN A 9 11.40 -5.27 12.78
N ILE A 10 10.32 -4.58 12.40
CA ILE A 10 9.84 -3.37 13.08
C ILE A 10 8.57 -3.70 13.85
N LEU A 11 8.59 -3.56 15.18
CA LEU A 11 7.40 -3.63 16.01
C LEU A 11 6.73 -2.27 16.08
N VAL A 12 5.58 -2.11 15.41
CA VAL A 12 4.78 -0.88 15.49
C VAL A 12 3.72 -1.02 16.58
N PRO A 13 3.82 -0.28 17.70
CA PRO A 13 2.81 -0.34 18.75
C PRO A 13 1.51 0.34 18.27
N VAL A 14 0.53 -0.46 17.88
CA VAL A 14 -0.79 0.00 17.47
C VAL A 14 -1.81 -0.25 18.58
N LYS A 15 -2.53 0.79 18.99
CA LYS A 15 -3.66 0.66 19.93
C LYS A 15 -4.89 0.14 19.18
N VAL A 16 -5.36 -1.05 19.52
CA VAL A 16 -6.61 -1.61 18.98
C VAL A 16 -7.79 -0.97 19.72
N ARG A 17 -8.74 -0.39 18.97
CA ARG A 17 -9.98 0.17 19.53
C ARG A 17 -11.17 -0.67 19.07
N ARG A 18 -12.25 -0.69 19.85
CA ARG A 18 -13.50 -1.40 19.48
C ARG A 18 -14.46 -0.37 18.91
N GLN A 19 -14.92 -0.55 17.67
CA GLN A 19 -16.00 0.23 17.08
C GLN A 19 -17.16 -0.73 16.81
N ASN A 20 -18.31 -0.52 17.45
CA ASN A 20 -19.50 -1.37 17.33
C ASN A 20 -19.24 -2.86 17.69
N GLY A 21 -18.43 -3.12 18.72
CA GLY A 21 -18.09 -4.48 19.19
C GLY A 21 -16.94 -5.17 18.44
N ARG A 22 -16.63 -4.75 17.20
CA ARG A 22 -15.54 -5.34 16.40
C ARG A 22 -14.20 -4.63 16.69
N PRO A 23 -13.08 -5.37 16.87
CA PRO A 23 -11.77 -4.74 17.00
C PRO A 23 -11.35 -4.15 15.65
N LYS A 24 -11.06 -2.84 15.65
CA LYS A 24 -10.59 -2.08 14.49
C LYS A 24 -9.39 -1.24 14.89
N ILE A 25 -8.37 -1.23 14.05
CA ILE A 25 -7.27 -0.26 14.16
C ILE A 25 -7.87 1.08 13.75
N MET A 26 -7.95 2.00 14.70
CA MET A 26 -8.48 3.34 14.47
C MET A 26 -7.37 4.37 14.59
N PRO A 27 -7.43 5.46 13.81
CA PRO A 27 -6.51 6.56 14.01
C PRO A 27 -6.68 7.16 15.41
N PRO A 28 -5.65 7.89 15.90
CA PRO A 28 -5.73 8.62 17.17
C PRO A 28 -6.97 9.51 17.23
N ALA A 29 -7.51 9.74 18.44
CA ALA A 29 -8.72 10.55 18.62
C ALA A 29 -8.56 12.02 18.16
N THR A 30 -7.31 12.50 18.07
CA THR A 30 -6.93 13.82 17.56
C THR A 30 -6.63 13.83 16.07
N TYR A 31 -6.83 12.71 15.36
CA TYR A 31 -6.66 12.65 13.92
C TYR A 31 -7.81 13.39 13.26
N LEU A 32 -7.53 14.64 12.86
CA LEU A 32 -8.35 15.34 11.90
C LEU A 32 -8.16 14.63 10.55
N PRO A 33 -9.23 14.18 9.88
CA PRO A 33 -9.11 13.70 8.51
C PRO A 33 -8.47 14.84 7.71
N SER A 34 -7.25 14.64 7.23
CA SER A 34 -6.64 15.59 6.31
C SER A 34 -7.48 15.55 5.03
N GLU A 35 -8.23 16.62 4.78
CA GLU A 35 -8.99 16.78 3.53
C GLU A 35 -8.05 16.80 2.30
N ASP A 36 -6.75 17.01 2.53
CA ASP A 36 -5.71 17.12 1.48
C ASP A 36 -5.42 15.81 0.72
N ARG A 37 -6.03 14.67 1.06
CA ARG A 37 -5.66 13.38 0.48
C ARG A 37 -6.82 12.53 -0.01
N THR A 38 -7.86 13.14 -0.56
CA THR A 38 -8.69 12.42 -1.53
C THR A 38 -7.88 12.26 -2.81
N GLN A 39 -7.14 11.14 -2.92
CA GLN A 39 -6.50 10.79 -4.19
C GLN A 39 -7.57 10.71 -5.26
N ASP A 40 -7.47 11.56 -6.28
CA ASP A 40 -8.46 11.59 -7.33
C ASP A 40 -8.48 10.22 -8.05
N PRO A 41 -9.68 9.63 -8.26
CA PRO A 41 -9.85 8.38 -8.99
C PRO A 41 -9.08 8.28 -10.32
N HIS A 42 -8.88 9.39 -11.04
CA HIS A 42 -8.12 9.38 -12.30
C HIS A 42 -6.64 9.08 -12.09
N ILE A 43 -6.04 9.56 -11.00
CA ILE A 43 -4.62 9.35 -10.66
C ILE A 43 -4.40 7.87 -10.35
N LEU A 44 -5.26 7.26 -9.54
CA LEU A 44 -5.21 5.82 -9.23
C LEU A 44 -5.33 4.96 -10.49
N ARG A 45 -6.22 5.35 -11.42
CA ARG A 45 -6.37 4.66 -12.71
C ARG A 45 -5.11 4.81 -13.59
N ALA A 46 -4.47 5.97 -13.61
CA ALA A 46 -3.22 6.19 -14.34
C ALA A 46 -2.06 5.35 -13.78
N ILE A 47 -1.91 5.32 -12.45
CA ILE A 47 -0.91 4.47 -11.77
C ILE A 47 -1.17 2.99 -12.07
N GLY A 48 -2.42 2.54 -11.97
CA GLY A 48 -2.80 1.17 -12.28
C GLY A 48 -2.45 0.76 -13.72
N ARG A 49 -2.67 1.65 -14.70
CA ARG A 49 -2.29 1.44 -16.10
C ARG A 49 -0.77 1.38 -16.30
N ALA A 50 -0.02 2.30 -15.70
CA ALA A 50 1.44 2.31 -15.77
C ALA A 50 2.06 1.06 -15.14
N TRP A 51 1.54 0.63 -13.99
CA TRP A 51 1.99 -0.59 -13.31
C TRP A 51 1.64 -1.87 -14.09
N ALA A 52 0.43 -1.94 -14.68
CA ALA A 52 0.06 -3.04 -15.57
C ALA A 52 0.92 -3.09 -16.84
N CYS A 53 1.33 -1.92 -17.37
CA CYS A 53 2.30 -1.82 -18.45
C CYS A 53 3.66 -2.41 -18.03
N ARG A 54 4.18 -2.02 -16.87
CA ARG A 54 5.46 -2.55 -16.33
C ARG A 54 5.45 -4.07 -16.18
N ARG A 55 4.40 -4.65 -15.59
CA ARG A 55 4.28 -6.12 -15.47
C ARG A 55 4.21 -6.83 -16.81
N ARG A 56 3.72 -6.17 -17.86
CA ARG A 56 3.64 -6.74 -19.21
C ARG A 56 4.99 -6.67 -19.91
N SER A 57 5.78 -5.61 -19.69
CA SER A 57 7.15 -5.50 -20.21
C SER A 57 8.10 -6.50 -19.55
N ASP A 58 7.91 -6.85 -18.29
CA ASP A 58 8.73 -7.87 -17.61
C ASP A 58 8.42 -9.31 -18.09
N GLY A 59 7.29 -9.53 -18.79
CA GLY A 59 6.87 -10.83 -19.35
C GLY A 59 6.99 -10.94 -20.87
N ALA A 60 7.36 -9.85 -21.56
CA ALA A 60 7.63 -9.86 -22.99
C ALA A 60 9.13 -9.59 -23.17
N SER A 61 9.92 -10.66 -23.21
CA SER A 61 11.23 -10.61 -23.83
C SER A 61 11.06 -10.08 -25.24
N PHE A 62 11.35 -8.80 -25.43
CA PHE A 62 11.39 -8.18 -26.75
C PHE A 62 12.63 -8.73 -27.46
N SER A 63 12.49 -9.91 -28.08
CA SER A 63 13.42 -10.43 -29.06
C SER A 63 13.29 -9.53 -30.30
N ILE A 64 14.30 -8.70 -30.51
CA ILE A 64 14.60 -8.11 -31.81
C ILE A 64 15.97 -8.67 -32.18
N ALA A 65 15.98 -9.37 -33.32
CA ALA A 65 17.11 -9.98 -34.02
C ALA A 65 17.69 -11.26 -33.41
#